data_AF-A0A4W5PJ32-F1
#
_entry.id   AF-A0A4W5PJ32-F1
#
_cell.length_a   1.000
_cell.length_b   1.000
_cell.length_c   1.000
_cell.angle_alpha   90.00
_cell.angle_beta   90.00
_cell.angle_gamma   90.00
#
_symmetry.space_group_name_H-M   'P 1'
#
loop_
_entity.id
_entity.type
_entity.pdbx_description
1 polymer ?
#
loop_
_entity_poly.entity_id
_entity_poly.type
_entity_poly.pdbx_seq_one_letter_code
_entity_poly.pdbx_strand_id
1 'polypeptide(L)'
;HHWVFLGSNVSLLSFLQWKVRRTLAFSIHELALILGDQLTAADLVPIFNGFLKDLDEVRVGVLKHLYHFLKLLHQDTRRKYLYQLQEFLVTDNSRNWRFRSELAE
;
A
#
# COMPACT_ATOMS: atom_id res chain seq x y z
N HIS A 1 5.96 19.58 -10.94
CA HIS A 1 6.71 19.21 -12.15
C HIS A 1 7.53 17.90 -12.06
N HIS A 2 7.63 17.20 -10.90
CA HIS A 2 8.37 15.92 -10.80
C HIS A 2 7.51 14.64 -10.90
N TRP A 3 6.17 14.77 -10.90
CA TRP A 3 5.25 13.63 -10.77
C TRP A 3 5.06 12.80 -12.06
N VAL A 4 5.38 13.35 -13.24
CA VAL A 4 5.17 12.69 -14.54
C VAL A 4 6.10 11.47 -14.75
N PHE A 5 7.19 11.36 -13.99
CA PHE A 5 8.10 10.20 -14.06
C PHE A 5 7.59 8.96 -13.33
N LEU A 6 6.44 9.04 -12.64
CA LEU A 6 5.90 7.94 -11.84
C LEU A 6 5.13 6.88 -12.64
N GLY A 7 4.80 7.13 -13.91
CA GLY A 7 4.06 6.17 -14.76
C GLY A 7 4.79 4.84 -15.05
N SER A 8 6.10 4.76 -14.76
CA SER A 8 6.97 3.56 -14.94
C SER A 8 7.38 2.89 -13.62
N ASN A 9 6.71 3.20 -12.51
CA ASN A 9 7.26 3.04 -11.16
C ASN A 9 7.32 1.65 -10.52
N VAL A 10 6.49 0.67 -10.90
CA VAL A 10 6.49 -0.60 -10.16
C VAL A 10 7.85 -1.29 -10.24
N SER A 11 8.49 -1.21 -11.41
CA SER A 11 9.88 -1.63 -11.64
C SER A 11 10.89 -0.70 -10.98
N LEU A 12 10.65 0.60 -10.86
CA LEU A 12 11.57 1.50 -10.16
C LEU A 12 11.57 1.27 -8.64
N LEU A 13 10.38 1.00 -8.08
CA LEU A 13 10.20 0.68 -6.67
C LEU A 13 10.89 -0.62 -6.30
N SER A 14 10.92 -1.62 -7.19
CA SER A 14 11.65 -2.87 -6.90
C SER A 14 13.15 -2.67 -6.76
N PHE A 15 13.73 -1.62 -7.38
CA PHE A 15 15.12 -1.22 -7.19
C PHE A 15 15.37 -0.40 -5.91
N LEU A 16 14.34 0.14 -5.25
CA LEU A 16 14.49 0.88 -3.99
C LEU A 16 14.80 -0.07 -2.84
N GLN A 17 15.65 0.36 -1.91
CA GLN A 17 15.90 -0.36 -0.66
C GLN A 17 14.59 -0.52 0.14
N TRP A 18 14.38 -1.67 0.77
CA TRP A 18 13.13 -1.99 1.47
C TRP A 18 12.76 -0.96 2.56
N LYS A 19 13.76 -0.31 3.19
CA LYS A 19 13.54 0.77 4.17
C LYS A 19 12.86 1.99 3.56
N VAL A 20 13.19 2.32 2.30
CA VAL A 20 12.55 3.43 1.57
C VAL A 20 11.11 3.06 1.24
N ARG A 21 10.89 1.83 0.75
CA ARG A 21 9.54 1.31 0.47
C ARG A 21 8.68 1.29 1.72
N ARG A 22 9.25 0.88 2.87
CA ARG A 22 8.59 0.93 4.18
C ARG A 22 8.15 2.36 4.51
N THR A 23 9.05 3.34 4.47
CA THR A 23 8.68 4.73 4.73
C THR A 23 7.53 5.20 3.83
N LEU A 24 7.60 4.87 2.53
CA LEU A 24 6.57 5.23 1.57
C LEU A 24 5.23 4.53 1.86
N ALA A 25 5.24 3.26 2.27
CA ALA A 25 4.05 2.51 2.66
C ALA A 25 3.33 3.15 3.86
N PHE A 26 4.09 3.66 4.83
CA PHE A 26 3.51 4.38 5.98
C PHE A 26 2.92 5.74 5.60
N SER A 27 3.38 6.39 4.53
CA SER A 27 2.90 7.72 4.12
C SER A 27 2.00 7.72 2.88
N ILE A 28 1.69 6.57 2.28
CA ILE A 28 1.00 6.51 0.97
C ILE A 28 -0.43 7.10 0.98
N HIS A 29 -1.11 7.04 2.12
CA HIS A 29 -2.44 7.64 2.32
C HIS A 29 -2.39 9.17 2.36
N GLU A 30 -1.33 9.75 2.94
CA GLU A 30 -1.09 11.19 2.91
C GLU A 30 -0.77 11.66 1.49
N LEU A 31 -0.01 10.87 0.72
CA LEU A 31 0.22 11.16 -0.70
C LEU A 31 -1.07 11.12 -1.51
N ALA A 32 -1.96 10.17 -1.25
CA ALA A 32 -3.25 10.08 -1.91
C ALA A 32 -4.14 11.30 -1.59
N LEU A 33 -4.12 11.79 -0.35
CA LEU A 33 -4.81 13.02 0.04
C LEU A 33 -4.31 14.23 -0.75
N ILE A 34 -2.99 14.36 -0.94
CA ILE A 34 -2.37 15.49 -1.63
C ILE A 34 -2.63 15.43 -3.15
N LEU A 35 -2.52 14.24 -3.74
CA LEU A 35 -2.61 14.05 -5.19
C LEU A 35 -4.05 14.06 -5.71
N GLY A 36 -5.02 13.75 -4.86
CA GLY A 36 -6.42 13.66 -5.25
C GLY A 36 -6.72 12.39 -6.07
N ASP A 37 -8.00 12.23 -6.41
CA ASP A 37 -8.58 10.96 -6.88
C ASP A 37 -7.92 10.42 -8.17
N GLN A 38 -7.80 11.29 -9.19
CA GLN A 38 -7.35 10.89 -10.53
C GLN A 38 -5.90 10.34 -10.52
N LEU A 39 -5.00 11.05 -9.84
CA LEU A 39 -3.60 10.66 -9.71
C LEU A 39 -3.42 9.50 -8.71
N THR A 40 -4.24 9.45 -7.66
CA THR A 40 -4.23 8.31 -6.73
C THR A 40 -4.59 7.02 -7.46
N ALA A 41 -5.63 7.04 -8.28
CA ALA A 41 -6.07 5.88 -9.04
C ALA A 41 -5.04 5.43 -10.10
N ALA A 42 -4.42 6.38 -10.80
CA ALA A 42 -3.44 6.08 -11.84
C ALA A 42 -2.09 5.63 -11.28
N ASP A 43 -1.57 6.34 -10.27
CA ASP A 43 -0.16 6.22 -9.85
C ASP A 43 0.00 5.49 -8.51
N LEU A 44 -0.88 5.73 -7.53
CA LEU A 44 -0.70 5.18 -6.18
C LEU A 44 -1.34 3.81 -5.99
N VAL A 45 -2.47 3.52 -6.64
CA VAL A 45 -3.12 2.20 -6.54
C VAL A 45 -2.18 1.05 -6.98
N PRO A 46 -1.43 1.14 -8.09
CA PRO A 46 -0.46 0.11 -8.46
C PRO A 46 0.66 -0.06 -7.42
N ILE A 47 1.15 1.04 -6.85
CA ILE A 47 2.20 1.04 -5.82
C ILE A 47 1.70 0.39 -4.53
N PHE A 48 0.51 0.79 -4.09
CA PHE A 48 -0.19 0.23 -2.94
C PHE A 48 -0.35 -1.29 -3.07
N ASN A 49 -0.78 -1.76 -4.25
CA ASN A 49 -0.91 -3.18 -4.55
C ASN A 49 0.44 -3.91 -4.56
N GLY A 50 1.52 -3.24 -4.99
CA GLY A 50 2.88 -3.75 -4.90
C GLY A 50 3.31 -3.95 -3.44
N PHE A 51 3.07 -2.96 -2.57
CA PHE A 51 3.40 -3.04 -1.15
C PHE A 51 2.63 -4.12 -0.39
N LEU A 52 1.39 -4.41 -0.77
CA LEU A 52 0.63 -5.54 -0.20
C LEU A 52 1.31 -6.91 -0.42
N LYS A 53 2.16 -7.02 -1.44
CA LYS A 53 2.91 -8.22 -1.83
C LYS A 53 4.40 -8.16 -1.46
N ASP A 54 4.82 -7.12 -0.74
CA ASP A 54 6.21 -6.88 -0.36
C ASP A 54 6.57 -7.58 0.97
N LEU A 55 7.74 -7.31 1.53
CA LEU A 55 8.15 -7.79 2.86
C LEU A 55 7.18 -7.32 3.94
N ASP A 56 7.05 -8.09 5.02
CA ASP A 56 6.12 -7.79 6.12
C ASP A 56 6.40 -6.42 6.77
N GLU A 57 7.66 -5.99 6.82
CA GLU A 57 8.06 -4.66 7.31
C GLU A 57 7.51 -3.51 6.45
N VAL A 58 7.21 -3.76 5.18
CA VAL A 58 6.55 -2.81 4.26
C VAL A 58 5.04 -2.96 4.34
N ARG A 59 4.55 -4.21 4.31
CA ARG A 59 3.10 -4.53 4.38
C ARG A 59 2.43 -3.92 5.61
N VAL A 60 3.11 -3.92 6.76
CA VAL A 60 2.54 -3.37 8.01
C VAL A 60 2.18 -1.89 7.87
N GLY A 61 2.96 -1.11 7.11
CA GLY A 61 2.66 0.30 6.86
C GLY A 61 1.37 0.47 6.05
N VAL A 62 1.19 -0.35 5.02
CA VAL A 62 -0.04 -0.36 4.23
C VAL A 62 -1.25 -0.75 5.07
N LEU A 63 -1.13 -1.82 5.86
CA LEU A 63 -2.26 -2.36 6.62
C LEU A 63 -2.69 -1.41 7.74
N LYS A 64 -1.75 -0.76 8.45
CA LYS A 64 -2.06 0.25 9.46
C LYS A 64 -2.86 1.44 8.90
N HIS A 65 -2.62 1.79 7.63
CA HIS A 65 -3.28 2.92 6.98
C HIS A 65 -4.28 2.49 5.90
N LEU A 66 -4.68 1.21 5.89
CA LEU A 66 -5.53 0.62 4.86
C LEU A 66 -6.87 1.36 4.74
N TYR A 67 -7.54 1.58 5.87
CA TYR A 67 -8.80 2.33 5.90
C TYR A 67 -8.63 3.75 5.36
N HIS A 68 -7.57 4.45 5.78
CA HIS A 68 -7.32 5.83 5.35
C HIS A 68 -6.97 5.95 3.88
N PHE A 69 -6.37 4.93 3.28
CA PHE A 69 -6.15 4.88 1.84
C PHE A 69 -7.46 4.54 1.09
N LEU A 70 -8.16 3.47 1.49
CA LEU A 70 -9.36 3.00 0.80
C LEU A 70 -10.53 4.01 0.85
N LYS A 71 -10.62 4.85 1.89
CA LYS A 71 -11.65 5.90 1.96
C LYS A 71 -11.50 6.95 0.84
N LEU A 72 -10.28 7.12 0.30
CA LEU A 72 -9.95 8.09 -0.73
C LEU A 72 -10.21 7.58 -2.15
N LEU A 73 -10.45 6.28 -2.30
CA LEU A 73 -10.75 5.68 -3.59
C LEU A 73 -12.25 5.77 -3.91
N HIS A 74 -12.56 5.83 -5.19
CA HIS A 74 -13.93 5.64 -5.70
C HIS A 74 -14.57 4.36 -5.17
N GLN A 75 -15.91 4.40 -5.00
CA GLN A 75 -16.67 3.31 -4.39
C GLN A 75 -16.48 1.96 -5.09
N ASP A 76 -16.38 1.95 -6.42
CA ASP A 76 -16.19 0.72 -7.20
C ASP A 76 -14.84 0.06 -6.94
N THR A 77 -13.78 0.86 -6.86
CA THR A 77 -12.44 0.39 -6.52
C THR A 77 -12.39 -0.12 -5.08
N ARG A 78 -12.97 0.62 -4.13
CA ARG A 78 -13.05 0.20 -2.73
C ARG A 78 -13.81 -1.13 -2.55
N ARG A 79 -14.88 -1.37 -3.32
CA ARG A 79 -15.61 -2.64 -3.27
C ARG A 79 -14.75 -3.82 -3.73
N LYS A 80 -13.89 -3.65 -4.73
CA LYS A 80 -12.97 -4.71 -5.18
C LYS A 80 -12.03 -5.15 -4.05
N TYR A 81 -11.55 -4.21 -3.24
CA TYR A 81 -10.69 -4.51 -2.10
C TYR A 81 -11.40 -5.29 -0.99
N LEU A 82 -12.71 -5.11 -0.79
CA LEU A 82 -13.45 -5.89 0.21
C LEU A 82 -13.36 -7.40 -0.04
N TYR A 83 -13.40 -7.82 -1.31
CA TYR A 83 -13.28 -9.24 -1.68
C TYR A 83 -11.86 -9.78 -1.50
N GLN A 84 -10.86 -8.89 -1.50
CA GLN A 84 -9.43 -9.22 -1.38
C GLN A 84 -8.91 -9.12 0.05
N LEU A 85 -9.70 -8.56 0.99
CA LEU A 85 -9.29 -8.39 2.40
C LEU A 85 -8.80 -9.70 3.05
N GLN A 86 -9.43 -10.82 2.70
CA GLN A 86 -9.03 -12.14 3.20
C GLN A 86 -7.59 -12.52 2.80
N GLU A 87 -7.15 -12.11 1.61
CA GLU A 87 -5.80 -12.38 1.11
C GLU A 87 -4.75 -11.55 1.85
N PHE A 88 -5.13 -10.39 2.40
CA PHE A 88 -4.21 -9.54 3.17
C PHE A 88 -3.87 -10.12 4.54
N LEU A 89 -4.74 -10.97 5.09
CA LEU A 89 -4.55 -11.63 6.40
C LEU A 89 -3.72 -12.92 6.31
N VAL A 90 -3.44 -13.39 5.09
CA VAL A 90 -2.56 -14.53 4.87
C VAL A 90 -1.11 -14.04 4.93
N THR A 91 -0.39 -14.52 5.93
CA THR A 91 1.04 -14.29 6.11
C THR A 91 1.75 -15.61 5.87
N ASP A 92 2.63 -15.69 4.87
CA ASP A 92 3.32 -16.93 4.49
C ASP A 92 4.24 -17.51 5.58
N ASN A 93 4.42 -16.80 6.70
CA ASN A 93 5.33 -17.22 7.75
C ASN A 93 4.58 -17.53 9.06
N SER A 94 4.63 -18.79 9.50
CA SER A 94 4.16 -19.20 10.83
C SER A 94 4.91 -18.52 11.98
N ARG A 95 6.05 -17.86 11.71
CA ARG A 95 6.78 -17.00 12.68
C ARG A 95 6.28 -15.56 12.81
N ASN A 96 5.28 -15.14 12.03
CA ASN A 96 4.80 -13.74 12.01
C ASN A 96 3.86 -13.35 13.16
N TRP A 97 4.03 -13.94 14.35
CA TRP A 97 3.26 -13.51 15.53
C TRP A 97 3.47 -12.02 15.82
N ARG A 98 4.68 -11.47 15.56
CA ARG A 98 4.96 -10.03 15.72
C ARG A 98 4.16 -9.17 14.76
N PHE A 99 4.11 -9.55 13.48
CA PHE A 99 3.32 -8.84 12.48
C PHE A 99 1.82 -8.89 12.82
N ARG A 100 1.31 -10.06 13.24
CA ARG A 100 -0.08 -10.19 13.69
C ARG A 100 -0.36 -9.37 14.95
N SER A 101 0.56 -9.35 15.90
CA SER A 101 0.45 -8.56 17.13
C SER A 101 0.40 -7.07 16.84
N GLU A 102 1.24 -6.58 15.93
CA GLU A 102 1.29 -5.16 15.56
C GLU A 102 0.05 -4.68 14.79
N LEU A 103 -0.71 -5.59 14.18
CA LEU A 103 -2.01 -5.29 13.56
C LEU A 103 -3.20 -5.41 14.50
N ALA A 104 -3.02 -6.06 15.66
CA ALA A 104 -4.09 -6.29 16.63
C ALA A 104 -4.19 -5.18 17.68
N GLU A 105 -3.16 -4.34 17.82
CA GLU A 105 -3.20 -3.05 18.53
C GLU A 105 -3.91 -1.96 17.70
#